data_AF-A0A2T1E0X3-F1
#
_entry.id   AF-A0A2T1E0X3-F1
#
_cell.length_a   1.000
_cell.length_b   1.000
_cell.length_c   1.000
_cell.angle_alpha   90.00
_cell.angle_beta   90.00
_cell.angle_gamma   90.00
#
_symmetry.space_group_name_H-M   'P 1'
#
loop_
_entity.id
_entity.type
_entity.pdbx_description
1 polymer ?
#
loop_
_entity_poly.entity_id
_entity_poly.type
_entity_poly.pdbx_seq_one_letter_code
_entity_poly.pdbx_strand_id
1 'polypeptide(L)' 'MPSQWRVTAYLSEEMYKAFEAWAASENRSLSNLAGTIITNAVEKRDEQKKAK' A
#
# COMPACT_ATOMS: atom_id res chain seq x y z
N MET A 1 3.25 23.04 -6.27
CA MET A 1 2.58 21.82 -6.77
C MET A 1 2.26 20.95 -5.55
N PRO A 2 1.06 20.37 -5.42
CA PRO A 2 0.79 19.46 -4.31
C PRO A 2 1.75 18.27 -4.39
N SER A 3 2.51 18.04 -3.32
CA SER A 3 3.53 16.99 -3.23
C SER A 3 2.93 15.61 -2.95
N GLN A 4 1.63 15.53 -2.62
CA GLN A 4 0.95 14.30 -2.27
C GLN A 4 -0.50 14.30 -2.78
N TRP A 5 -0.95 13.16 -3.32
CA TRP A 5 -2.31 12.92 -3.80
C TRP A 5 -2.97 11.84 -2.95
N ARG A 6 -4.24 12.04 -2.56
CA ARG A 6 -4.98 11.10 -1.71
C ARG A 6 -5.79 10.11 -2.56
N VAL A 7 -5.64 8.83 -2.25
CA VAL A 7 -6.48 7.74 -2.78
C VAL A 7 -7.34 7.20 -1.64
N THR A 8 -8.61 6.91 -1.93
CA THR A 8 -9.54 6.29 -0.97
C THR A 8 -10.09 5.00 -1.58
N ALA A 9 -10.07 3.92 -0.82
CA ALA A 9 -10.57 2.61 -1.23
C ALA A 9 -11.33 1.96 -0.08
N TYR A 10 -12.32 1.14 -0.42
CA TYR A 10 -13.06 0.34 0.55
C TYR A 10 -12.41 -1.04 0.67
N LEU A 11 -12.26 -1.50 1.91
CA LEU A 11 -11.75 -2.82 2.26
C LEU A 11 -12.87 -3.56 3.01
N SER A 12 -12.91 -4.88 2.90
CA SER A 12 -13.73 -5.69 3.81
C SER A 12 -13.17 -5.56 5.24
N GLU A 13 -14.03 -5.79 6.24
CA GLU A 13 -13.63 -5.75 7.65
C GLU A 13 -12.48 -6.72 7.94
N GLU A 14 -12.55 -7.93 7.39
CA GLU A 14 -11.51 -8.95 7.53
C GLU A 14 -10.15 -8.45 7.02
N MET A 15 -10.14 -7.86 5.82
CA MET A 15 -8.91 -7.32 5.23
C MET A 15 -8.38 -6.12 6.02
N TYR A 16 -9.26 -5.24 6.50
CA TYR A 16 -8.86 -4.10 7.32
C TYR A 16 -8.16 -4.56 8.61
N LYS A 17 -8.74 -5.53 9.33
CA LYS A 17 -8.15 -6.09 10.57
C LYS A 17 -6.83 -6.80 10.31
N ALA A 18 -6.73 -7.58 9.23
CA ALA A 18 -5.47 -8.22 8.85
C ALA A 18 -4.38 -7.18 8.56
N PHE A 19 -4.74 -6.08 7.92
CA PHE A 19 -3.82 -4.99 7.60
C PHE A 19 -3.37 -4.22 8.84
N GLU A 20 -4.28 -4.00 9.78
CA GLU A 20 -3.98 -3.38 11.08
C GLU A 20 -3.02 -4.24 11.92
N ALA A 21 -3.26 -5.55 11.98
CA ALA A 21 -2.38 -6.48 12.67
C ALA A 21 -0.97 -6.50 12.04
N TRP A 22 -0.89 -6.48 10.70
CA TRP A 22 0.39 -6.41 10.01
C TRP A 22 1.13 -5.09 10.31
N ALA A 23 0.43 -3.95 10.25
CA ALA A 23 1.01 -2.65 10.59
C ALA A 23 1.57 -2.64 12.02
N ALA A 24 0.82 -3.19 12.98
CA ALA A 24 1.23 -3.32 14.37
C ALA A 24 2.47 -4.21 14.54
N SER A 25 2.54 -5.35 13.81
CA SER A 25 3.70 -6.25 13.89
C SER A 25 5.02 -5.62 13.43
N GLU A 26 4.94 -4.63 12.53
CA GLU A 26 6.11 -3.90 12.02
C GLU A 26 6.30 -2.52 12.67
N ASN A 27 5.54 -2.21 13.73
CA ASN A 27 5.59 -0.94 14.44
C ASN A 27 5.46 0.29 13.51
N ARG A 28 4.56 0.20 12.51
CA ARG A 28 4.31 1.26 11.53
C ARG A 28 2.84 1.62 11.45
N SER A 29 2.53 2.81 10.94
CA SER A 29 1.13 3.22 10.71
C SER A 29 0.52 2.50 9.51
N LEU A 30 -0.80 2.31 9.54
CA LEU A 30 -1.56 1.67 8.46
C LEU A 30 -1.36 2.38 7.10
N SER A 31 -1.35 3.72 7.11
CA SER A 31 -1.14 4.53 5.91
C SER A 31 0.28 4.42 5.36
N ASN A 32 1.28 4.26 6.24
CA ASN A 32 2.67 4.04 5.82
C ASN A 32 2.82 2.66 5.17
N LEU A 33 2.31 1.61 5.82
CA LEU A 33 2.21 0.25 5.28
C LEU A 33 1.53 0.24 3.89
N ALA A 34 0.35 0.88 3.78
CA ALA A 34 -0.40 0.98 2.53
C ALA A 34 0.44 1.63 1.42
N GLY A 35 1.07 2.76 1.72
CA GLY A 35 1.91 3.48 0.77
C GLY A 35 3.06 2.60 0.27
N THR A 36 3.79 1.95 1.17
CA THR A 36 4.91 1.07 0.80
C THR A 36 4.48 -0.09 -0.09
N ILE A 37 3.37 -0.75 0.24
CA ILE A 37 2.87 -1.88 -0.56
C ILE A 37 2.45 -1.42 -1.95
N ILE A 38 1.72 -0.30 -2.04
CA ILE A 38 1.25 0.23 -3.32
C ILE A 38 2.43 0.65 -4.19
N THR A 39 3.42 1.36 -3.64
CA THR A 39 4.64 1.75 -4.35
C THR A 39 5.36 0.53 -4.92
N ASN A 40 5.64 -0.46 -4.07
CA ASN A 40 6.32 -1.69 -4.49
C ASN A 40 5.53 -2.46 -5.56
N ALA A 41 4.20 -2.47 -5.47
CA ALA A 41 3.35 -3.15 -6.45
C ALA A 41 3.35 -2.45 -7.82
N VAL A 42 3.36 -1.11 -7.83
CA VAL A 42 3.43 -0.31 -9.07
C VAL A 42 4.79 -0.47 -9.73
N GLU A 43 5.88 -0.35 -8.96
CA GLU A 43 7.25 -0.51 -9.47
C GLU A 43 7.46 -1.89 -10.11
N LYS A 44 7.07 -2.96 -9.40
CA LYS A 44 7.14 -4.34 -9.93
C LYS A 44 6.33 -4.52 -11.22
N ARG A 45 5.16 -3.89 -11.32
CA ARG A 45 4.32 -3.95 -12.52
C ARG A 45 4.98 -3.25 -13.70
N ASP A 46 5.66 -2.14 -13.46
CA ASP A 46 6.36 -1.39 -14.50
C ASP A 46 7.63 -2.09 -14.96
N GLU A 47 8.37 -2.75 -14.06
CA GLU A 47 9.49 -3.62 -14.41
C GLU A 47 9.05 -4.77 -15.33
N GLN A 48 7.95 -5.45 -14.98
CA GLN A 48 7.39 -6.54 -15.81
C GLN A 48 6.95 -6.05 -17.20
N LYS A 49 6.50 -4.80 -17.33
CA LYS A 49 6.15 -4.21 -18.63
C LYS A 49 7.37 -3.84 -19.47
N LYS A 50 8.48 -3.43 -18.85
CA LYS A 50 9.72 -3.07 -19.55
C LYS A 50 10.53 -4.29 -19.99
N ALA A 51 10.39 -5.41 -19.30
CA ALA A 51 11.04 -6.67 -19.65
C ALA A 51 10.35 -7.44 -20.79
N LYS A 52 9.26 -6.89 -21.36
CA LYS A 52 8.48 -7.48 -22.46
C LYS A 52 8.52 -6.55 -23.67
#